data_AF-A0A958Z7J0-F1
#
_entry.id   AF-A0A958Z7J0-F1
#
_cell.length_a   1.000
_cell.length_b   1.000
_cell.length_c   1.000
_cell.angle_alpha   90.00
_cell.angle_beta   90.00
_cell.angle_gamma   90.00
#
_symmetry.space_group_name_H-M   'P 1'
#
loop_
_entity.id
_entity.type
_entity.pdbx_description
1 polymer ?
#
loop_
_entity_poly.entity_id
_entity_poly.type
_entity_poly.pdbx_seq_one_letter_code
_entity_poly.pdbx_strand_id
1 'polypeptide(L)'
;VGKSTLINALEPDLDLKTKEISEQHMQGQHTTTFAEMFDLSFDAKIIDTPGIKGFGVVDMDKEEVGDYFPEFFALKEHCKFNNCLHVEEPKCAVKEALDHDEIAFSRYRSYLQILEGDNETYRTENWD
;
A
#
# COMPACT_ATOMS: atom_id res chain seq x y z
N VAL A 1 9.79 -3.93 9.21
CA VAL A 1 8.50 -3.61 9.87
C VAL A 1 8.34 -4.51 11.10
N GLY A 2 8.20 -3.95 12.30
CA GLY A 2 8.17 -4.70 13.57
C GLY A 2 6.81 -5.36 13.89
N LYS A 3 6.23 -6.10 12.94
CA LYS A 3 4.86 -6.63 13.05
C LYS A 3 4.72 -7.62 14.22
N SER A 4 5.61 -8.62 14.27
CA SER A 4 5.61 -9.62 15.34
C SER A 4 5.91 -9.00 16.72
N THR A 5 6.73 -7.94 16.77
CA THR A 5 6.95 -7.15 18.01
C THR A 5 5.67 -6.47 18.48
N LEU A 6 4.88 -5.89 17.56
CA LEU A 6 3.59 -5.28 17.89
C LEU A 6 2.58 -6.33 18.37
N ILE A 7 2.56 -7.52 17.78
CA ILE A 7 1.67 -8.60 18.20
C ILE A 7 2.00 -9.06 19.62
N ASN A 8 3.27 -9.26 19.96
CA ASN A 8 3.67 -9.60 21.34
C ASN A 8 3.34 -8.50 22.35
N ALA A 9 3.28 -7.23 21.93
CA ALA A 9 2.85 -6.15 22.80
C ALA A 9 1.32 -6.16 23.03
N LEU A 10 0.54 -6.67 22.08
CA LEU A 10 -0.92 -6.79 22.18
C LEU A 10 -1.36 -8.06 22.92
N GLU A 11 -0.66 -9.17 22.71
CA GLU A 11 -0.91 -10.45 23.36
C GLU A 11 0.43 -11.08 23.78
N PRO A 12 0.92 -10.78 25.00
CA PRO A 12 2.23 -11.23 25.48
C PRO A 12 2.37 -12.75 25.52
N ASP A 13 1.27 -13.47 25.69
CA ASP A 13 1.24 -14.94 25.79
C ASP A 13 1.53 -15.65 24.45
N LEU A 14 1.48 -14.94 23.32
CA LEU A 14 1.80 -15.52 22.01
C LEU A 14 3.31 -15.76 21.80
N ASP A 15 4.17 -15.03 22.51
CA ASP A 15 5.65 -15.12 22.46
C ASP A 15 6.23 -15.39 21.04
N LEU A 16 5.79 -14.60 20.06
CA LEU A 16 6.18 -14.78 18.67
C LEU A 16 7.67 -14.50 18.49
N LYS A 17 8.32 -15.31 17.64
CA LYS A 17 9.74 -15.13 17.31
C LYS A 17 9.98 -13.77 16.65
N THR A 18 10.69 -12.89 17.35
CA THR A 18 11.22 -11.63 16.81
C THR A 18 12.71 -11.76 16.51
N LYS A 19 13.19 -11.16 15.42
CA LYS A 19 14.64 -11.01 15.15
C LYS A 19 15.05 -9.55 15.23
N GLU A 20 16.30 -9.30 15.64
CA GLU A 20 16.89 -7.97 15.60
C GLU A 20 17.00 -7.45 14.16
N ILE A 21 17.11 -6.13 14.02
CA ILE A 21 17.25 -5.45 12.73
C ILE A 21 18.52 -5.97 12.03
N SER A 22 18.44 -6.25 10.72
CA SER A 22 19.63 -6.57 9.93
C SER A 22 20.58 -5.37 9.94
N GLU A 23 21.75 -5.50 10.57
CA GLU A 23 22.80 -4.46 10.60
C GLU A 23 23.27 -4.06 9.18
N GLN A 24 23.18 -4.98 8.23
CA GLN A 24 23.64 -4.78 6.85
C GLN A 24 22.66 -3.96 5.99
N HIS A 25 21.36 -3.98 6.28
CA HIS A 25 20.33 -3.35 5.45
C HIS A 25 19.43 -2.36 6.19
N MET A 26 19.60 -2.16 7.50
CA MET A 26 18.73 -1.29 8.35
C MET A 26 17.23 -1.60 8.18
N GLN A 27 16.90 -2.83 7.80
CA GLN A 27 15.55 -3.29 7.50
C GLN A 27 15.17 -4.42 8.44
N GLY A 28 13.91 -4.43 8.88
CA GLY A 28 13.38 -5.52 9.69
C GLY A 28 13.38 -6.82 8.90
N GLN A 29 14.02 -7.86 9.43
CA GLN A 29 14.08 -9.17 8.80
C GLN A 29 12.71 -9.85 8.90
N HIS A 30 12.14 -10.27 7.77
CA HIS A 30 10.90 -11.06 7.79
C HIS A 30 11.20 -12.40 8.47
N THR A 31 10.63 -12.60 9.66
CA THR A 31 10.72 -13.88 10.37
C THR A 31 9.53 -14.78 9.99
N THR A 32 8.39 -14.15 9.66
CA THR A 32 7.15 -14.79 9.21
C THR A 32 7.21 -15.13 7.71
N THR A 33 7.19 -16.43 7.37
CA THR A 33 7.24 -16.93 5.98
C THR A 33 5.87 -17.30 5.41
N PHE A 34 4.84 -17.42 6.24
CA PHE A 34 3.47 -17.75 5.86
C PHE A 34 2.48 -16.91 6.66
N ALA A 35 1.27 -16.69 6.12
CA ALA A 35 0.21 -16.05 6.89
C ALA A 35 -0.22 -16.96 8.05
N GLU A 36 -0.21 -16.44 9.28
CA GLU A 36 -0.61 -17.17 10.49
C GLU A 36 -1.66 -16.37 11.26
N MET A 37 -2.70 -17.05 11.75
CA MET A 37 -3.81 -16.44 12.49
C MET A 37 -3.69 -16.79 13.98
N PHE A 38 -3.75 -15.77 14.83
CA PHE A 38 -3.71 -15.91 16.28
C PHE A 38 -5.02 -15.42 16.91
N ASP A 39 -5.49 -16.16 17.92
CA ASP A 39 -6.58 -15.74 18.79
C ASP A 39 -6.04 -14.83 19.89
N LEU A 40 -6.77 -13.76 20.16
CA LEU A 40 -6.47 -12.79 21.20
C LEU A 40 -7.44 -12.96 22.37
N SER A 41 -6.96 -12.67 23.57
CA SER A 41 -7.70 -12.80 24.84
C SER A 41 -9.01 -12.01 24.91
N PHE A 42 -9.19 -11.03 24.02
CA PHE A 42 -10.37 -10.16 23.96
C PHE A 42 -11.33 -10.49 22.82
N ASP A 43 -11.45 -11.78 22.46
CA ASP A 43 -12.36 -12.30 21.42
C ASP A 43 -12.14 -11.64 20.04
N ALA A 44 -10.86 -11.53 19.68
CA ALA A 44 -10.42 -11.00 18.40
C ALA A 44 -9.37 -11.94 17.78
N LYS A 45 -9.15 -11.78 16.48
CA LYS A 45 -8.13 -12.54 15.73
C LYS A 45 -7.21 -11.60 14.99
N ILE A 46 -5.91 -11.93 14.95
CA ILE A 46 -4.91 -11.20 14.16
C ILE A 46 -4.25 -12.16 13.17
N ILE A 47 -3.98 -11.68 11.96
CA ILE A 47 -3.26 -12.44 10.93
C ILE A 47 -1.90 -11.76 10.71
N ASP A 48 -0.79 -12.42 11.09
CA ASP A 48 0.55 -11.96 10.74
C ASP A 48 0.91 -12.47 9.35
N THR A 49 1.23 -11.57 8.43
CA THR A 49 1.61 -11.90 7.06
C THR A 49 3.10 -11.62 6.82
N PRO A 50 3.76 -12.34 5.90
CA PRO A 50 5.07 -11.94 5.41
C PRO A 50 5.02 -10.49 4.94
N GLY A 51 6.07 -9.71 5.20
CA GLY A 51 6.08 -8.34 4.68
C GLY A 51 6.19 -8.35 3.16
N ILE A 52 5.31 -7.60 2.51
CA ILE A 52 5.23 -7.50 1.06
C ILE A 52 6.43 -6.66 0.59
N LYS A 53 7.25 -7.21 -0.32
CA LYS A 53 8.44 -6.53 -0.88
C LYS A 53 8.22 -5.92 -2.26
N GLY A 54 7.20 -6.37 -2.98
CA GLY A 54 6.85 -5.87 -4.30
C GLY A 54 5.34 -5.88 -4.45
N PHE A 55 4.80 -4.77 -4.96
CA PHE A 55 3.38 -4.63 -5.26
C PHE A 55 3.24 -4.88 -6.76
N GLY A 56 2.62 -5.99 -7.15
CA GLY A 56 2.13 -6.11 -8.51
C GLY A 56 0.79 -5.38 -8.58
N VAL A 57 0.72 -4.26 -9.27
CA VAL A 57 -0.55 -3.63 -9.68
C VAL A 57 -1.12 -4.50 -10.81
N VAL A 58 -1.55 -5.71 -10.47
CA VAL A 58 -2.10 -6.68 -11.44
C VAL A 58 -3.60 -6.49 -11.44
N ASP A 59 -4.18 -6.35 -12.64
CA ASP A 59 -5.63 -6.35 -12.87
C ASP A 59 -6.39 -5.17 -12.22
N MET A 60 -5.84 -3.95 -12.33
CA MET A 60 -6.56 -2.71 -12.01
C MET A 60 -6.86 -1.93 -13.30
N ASP A 61 -8.14 -1.60 -13.51
CA ASP A 61 -8.54 -0.67 -14.55
C ASP A 61 -8.06 0.74 -14.20
N LYS A 62 -7.55 1.48 -15.19
CA LYS A 62 -6.94 2.81 -14.99
C LYS A 62 -7.94 3.81 -14.40
N GLU A 63 -9.19 3.67 -14.80
CA GLU A 63 -10.32 4.46 -14.34
C GLU A 63 -10.63 4.24 -12.85
N GLU A 64 -10.27 3.08 -12.28
CA GLU A 64 -10.49 2.76 -10.87
C GLU A 64 -9.34 3.22 -9.97
N VAL A 65 -8.13 3.41 -10.51
CA VAL A 65 -6.95 3.74 -9.71
C VAL A 65 -7.17 5.01 -8.86
N GLY A 66 -7.86 6.00 -9.43
CA GLY A 66 -8.16 7.25 -8.73
C GLY A 66 -9.09 7.07 -7.52
N ASP A 67 -9.96 6.05 -7.56
CA ASP A 67 -10.94 5.80 -6.50
C ASP A 67 -10.30 5.24 -5.22
N TYR A 68 -9.09 4.69 -5.31
CA TYR A 68 -8.31 4.22 -4.15
C TYR A 68 -7.59 5.35 -3.40
N PHE A 69 -7.68 6.59 -3.88
CA PHE A 69 -7.18 7.79 -3.21
C PHE A 69 -8.39 8.57 -2.67
N PRO A 70 -8.66 8.54 -1.34
CA PRO A 70 -9.84 9.18 -0.76
C PRO A 70 -9.99 10.65 -1.13
N GLU A 71 -8.87 11.36 -1.22
CA GLU A 71 -8.83 12.77 -1.63
C GLU A 71 -9.24 12.98 -3.10
N PHE A 72 -8.98 12.02 -4.00
CA PHE A 72 -9.34 12.12 -5.41
C PHE A 72 -10.80 11.70 -5.59
N PHE A 73 -11.19 10.61 -4.93
CA PHE A 73 -12.56 10.13 -4.92
C PHE A 73 -13.54 11.21 -4.46
N ALA A 74 -13.19 12.00 -3.45
CA ALA A 74 -14.00 13.12 -2.98
C ALA A 74 -14.15 14.26 -4.01
N LEU A 75 -13.17 14.42 -4.91
CA LEU A 75 -13.12 15.52 -5.89
C LEU A 75 -13.54 15.09 -7.30
N LYS A 76 -13.62 13.79 -7.59
CA LYS A 76 -13.83 13.29 -8.95
C LYS A 76 -15.14 13.78 -9.57
N GLU A 77 -16.19 13.94 -8.77
CA GLU A 77 -17.50 14.45 -9.22
C GLU A 77 -17.44 15.91 -9.70
N HIS A 78 -16.42 16.66 -9.29
CA HIS A 78 -16.18 18.04 -9.72
C HIS A 78 -15.31 18.13 -10.97
N CYS A 79 -14.80 17.01 -11.48
CA CYS A 79 -14.12 16.99 -12.77
C CYS A 79 -15.12 17.21 -13.91
N LYS A 80 -14.67 17.87 -14.98
CA LYS A 80 -15.51 18.08 -16.17
C LYS A 80 -15.92 16.76 -16.85
N PHE A 81 -15.08 15.73 -16.76
CA PHE A 81 -15.27 14.44 -17.43
C PHE A 81 -15.50 13.33 -16.41
N ASN A 82 -16.48 12.48 -16.67
CA ASN A 82 -16.83 11.35 -15.79
C ASN A 82 -15.75 10.26 -15.75
N ASN A 83 -14.89 10.19 -16.76
CA ASN A 83 -13.80 9.23 -16.91
C ASN A 83 -12.42 9.93 -16.81
N CYS A 84 -12.33 11.00 -16.03
CA CYS A 84 -11.09 11.74 -15.84
C CYS A 84 -10.04 10.85 -15.13
N LEU A 85 -8.87 10.68 -15.75
CA LEU A 85 -7.70 10.02 -15.17
C LEU A 85 -6.79 11.01 -14.43
N HIS A 86 -7.21 12.26 -14.29
CA HIS A 86 -6.48 13.29 -13.55
C HIS A 86 -5.02 13.55 -14.01
N VAL A 87 -4.68 13.26 -15.27
CA VAL A 87 -3.31 13.42 -15.82
C VAL A 87 -3.21 14.68 -16.68
N GLU A 88 -3.93 14.69 -17.81
CA GLU A 88 -3.87 15.76 -18.82
C GLU A 88 -5.23 16.44 -19.04
N GLU A 89 -6.28 15.93 -18.42
CA GLU A 89 -7.64 16.38 -18.67
C GLU A 89 -7.83 17.84 -18.27
N PRO A 90 -8.48 18.65 -19.13
CA PRO A 90 -8.76 20.04 -18.81
C PRO A 90 -9.91 20.12 -17.78
N LYS A 91 -9.83 21.09 -16.86
CA LYS A 91 -10.78 21.28 -15.75
C LYS A 91 -10.92 20.02 -14.87
N CYS A 92 -9.76 19.50 -14.45
CA CYS A 92 -9.64 18.42 -13.49
C CYS A 92 -9.58 19.01 -12.07
N ALA A 93 -10.57 18.69 -11.23
CA ALA A 93 -10.64 19.18 -9.86
C ALA A 93 -9.49 18.66 -8.99
N VAL A 94 -8.98 17.44 -9.26
CA VAL A 94 -7.81 16.88 -8.57
C VAL A 94 -6.54 17.69 -8.87
N LYS A 95 -6.34 18.12 -10.13
CA LYS A 95 -5.18 18.95 -10.49
C LYS A 95 -5.30 20.37 -9.93
N GLU A 96 -6.49 20.93 -9.90
CA GLU A 96 -6.74 22.23 -9.26
C GLU A 96 -6.44 22.17 -7.76
N ALA A 97 -6.93 21.14 -7.06
CA ALA A 97 -6.63 20.92 -5.64
C ALA A 97 -5.14 20.66 -5.39
N LEU A 98 -4.43 20.00 -6.31
CA LEU A 98 -2.98 19.85 -6.27
C LEU A 98 -2.26 21.20 -6.40
N ASP A 99 -2.67 22.05 -7.35
CA ASP A 99 -2.08 23.37 -7.57
C ASP A 99 -2.32 24.33 -6.39
N HIS A 100 -3.36 24.07 -5.59
CA HIS A 100 -3.69 24.81 -4.37
C HIS A 100 -3.12 24.19 -3.07
N ASP A 101 -2.24 23.17 -3.18
CA ASP A 101 -1.65 22.45 -2.04
C ASP A 101 -2.69 21.75 -1.11
N GLU A 102 -3.91 21.51 -1.59
CA GLU A 102 -4.95 20.76 -0.87
C GLU A 102 -4.69 19.25 -0.94
N ILE A 103 -3.97 18.81 -1.99
CA ILE A 103 -3.48 17.45 -2.16
C ILE A 103 -1.96 17.47 -2.06
N ALA A 104 -1.40 16.58 -1.23
CA ALA A 104 0.04 16.44 -1.15
C ALA A 104 0.62 15.93 -2.47
N PHE A 105 1.63 16.63 -3.01
CA PHE A 105 2.33 16.21 -4.24
C PHE A 105 2.86 14.77 -4.17
N SER A 106 3.28 14.30 -2.99
CA SER A 106 3.70 12.91 -2.80
C SER A 106 2.60 11.90 -3.10
N ARG A 107 1.34 12.22 -2.79
CA ARG A 107 0.17 11.37 -3.07
C ARG A 107 -0.12 11.33 -4.56
N TYR A 108 -0.14 12.49 -5.21
CA TYR A 108 -0.30 12.58 -6.66
C TYR A 108 0.82 11.86 -7.42
N ARG A 109 2.06 11.96 -6.95
CA ARG A 109 3.18 11.19 -7.51
C ARG A 109 2.97 9.68 -7.37
N SER A 110 2.54 9.19 -6.20
CA SER A 110 2.22 7.77 -6.01
C SER A 110 1.09 7.30 -6.93
N TYR A 111 0.07 8.13 -7.12
CA TYR A 111 -1.01 7.85 -8.07
C TYR A 111 -0.48 7.64 -9.50
N LEU A 112 0.35 8.57 -10.00
CA LEU A 112 0.92 8.44 -11.35
C LEU A 112 1.78 7.18 -11.50
N GLN A 113 2.57 6.82 -10.49
CA GLN A 113 3.36 5.59 -10.50
C GLN A 113 2.49 4.34 -10.60
N ILE A 114 1.37 4.30 -9.86
CA ILE A 114 0.41 3.18 -9.92
C ILE A 114 -0.30 3.15 -11.28
N LEU A 115 -0.67 4.32 -11.82
CA LEU A 115 -1.42 4.45 -13.08
C LEU A 115 -0.58 4.09 -14.33
N GLU A 116 0.70 4.47 -14.34
CA GLU A 116 1.63 4.12 -15.40
C GLU A 116 1.92 2.61 -15.42
N GLY A 117 1.83 1.97 -14.25
CA GLY A 117 2.18 0.59 -14.04
C GLY A 117 3.69 0.41 -14.06
N ASP A 118 4.21 -0.37 -13.12
CA ASP A 118 5.63 -0.69 -13.13
C ASP A 118 5.94 -1.75 -14.21
N ASN A 119 6.80 -1.41 -15.17
CA ASN A 119 7.37 -2.35 -16.15
C ASN A 119 8.39 -3.34 -15.53
N GLU A 120 8.63 -3.27 -14.22
CA GLU A 120 9.56 -4.16 -13.55
C GLU A 120 8.88 -5.48 -13.16
N THR A 121 9.40 -6.58 -13.68
CA THR A 121 8.95 -7.93 -13.37
C THR A 121 9.18 -8.25 -11.88
N TYR A 122 8.16 -8.05 -11.04
CA TYR A 122 8.27 -8.26 -9.58
C TYR A 122 8.49 -9.72 -9.14
N ARG A 123 8.33 -10.67 -10.07
CA ARG A 123 8.70 -12.08 -9.89
C ARG A 123 9.53 -12.54 -11.08
N THR A 124 10.84 -12.66 -10.89
CA THR A 124 11.61 -13.65 -11.64
C THR A 124 11.22 -14.99 -11.05
N GLU A 125 10.37 -15.73 -11.77
CA GLU A 125 10.13 -17.14 -11.47
C GLU A 125 11.40 -17.94 -11.85
N ASN A 126 12.42 -17.87 -10.99
CA ASN A 126 13.53 -18.80 -11.04
C ASN A 126 13.08 -20.09 -10.35
N TRP A 127 12.35 -20.93 -11.09
CA TRP A 127 12.21 -22.35 -10.76
C TRP A 127 13.44 -23.07 -11.29
N ASP A 128 14.43 -23.28 -10.42
CA ASP A 128 15.39 -24.40 -10.55
C ASP A 128 14.88 -25.58 -9.72
#